data_AF-G8ZIS6-F1
#
_entry.id   AF-G8ZIS6-F1
#
_cell.length_a   1.000
_cell.length_b   1.000
_cell.length_c   1.000
_cell.angle_alpha   90.00
_cell.angle_beta   90.00
_cell.angle_gamma   90.00
#
_symmetry.space_group_name_H-M   'P 1'
#
loop_
_entity.id
_entity.type
_entity.pdbx_description
1 polymer ?
#
loop_
_entity_poly.entity_id
_entity_poly.type
_entity_poly.pdbx_seq_one_letter_code
_entity_poly.pdbx_strand_id
1 'polypeptide(L)'
;MFKKHYWMKILLYAWTFYLPQIFSISVWGVLLGSTGFFLMFIASSIGYTIRGIVFLVFPIILLKIALKSRFILTFEAIEYAKPLVVYGVISFFMRVINIIFPEFFTIRGVIEQILLFTALIVSYYKLGIIASHSFGRSRSVKMTGWIAGMITCLIFPPPF
;
A
#
# COMPACT_ATOMS: atom_id res chain seq x y z
N MET A 1 20.43 8.69 -1.12
CA MET A 1 20.35 7.97 -2.41
C MET A 1 19.90 6.54 -2.11
N PHE A 2 18.78 6.09 -2.68
CA PHE A 2 18.25 4.73 -2.45
C PHE A 2 19.21 3.69 -3.05
N LYS A 3 19.58 2.64 -2.29
CA LYS A 3 20.30 1.49 -2.87
C LYS A 3 19.36 0.77 -3.84
N LYS A 4 19.89 0.28 -4.98
CA LYS A 4 19.12 -0.38 -6.06
C LYS A 4 18.15 -1.47 -5.55
N HIS A 5 18.55 -2.22 -4.52
CA HIS A 5 17.71 -3.27 -3.94
C HIS A 5 16.43 -2.75 -3.24
N TYR A 6 16.46 -1.52 -2.71
CA TYR A 6 15.30 -0.92 -2.05
C TYR A 6 14.21 -0.50 -3.04
N TRP A 7 14.61 -0.02 -4.23
CA TRP A 7 13.65 0.32 -5.28
C TRP A 7 12.86 -0.88 -5.76
N MET A 8 13.51 -2.05 -5.92
CA MET A 8 12.79 -3.27 -6.30
C MET A 8 11.78 -3.71 -5.23
N LYS A 9 12.11 -3.56 -3.95
CA LYS A 9 11.16 -3.85 -2.87
C LYS A 9 9.99 -2.88 -2.82
N ILE A 10 10.23 -1.59 -2.98
CA ILE A 10 9.17 -0.58 -3.02
C ILE A 10 8.24 -0.86 -4.21
N LEU A 11 8.80 -1.17 -5.38
CA LEU A 11 8.04 -1.55 -6.57
C LEU A 11 7.15 -2.78 -6.29
N LEU A 12 7.75 -3.85 -5.73
CA LEU A 12 7.01 -5.06 -5.41
C LEU A 12 5.89 -4.78 -4.40
N TYR A 13 6.18 -4.04 -3.33
CA TYR A 13 5.18 -3.72 -2.30
C TYR A 13 4.05 -2.85 -2.84
N ALA A 14 4.38 -1.86 -3.68
CA ALA A 14 3.41 -1.00 -4.35
C ALA A 14 2.49 -1.82 -5.26
N TRP A 15 3.08 -2.67 -6.11
CA TRP A 15 2.32 -3.50 -7.04
C TRP A 15 1.43 -4.50 -6.30
N THR A 16 1.95 -5.19 -5.27
CA THR A 16 1.16 -6.15 -4.50
C THR A 16 0.05 -5.50 -3.69
N PHE A 17 0.27 -4.31 -3.12
CA PHE A 17 -0.77 -3.58 -2.38
C PHE A 17 -1.98 -3.23 -3.25
N TYR A 18 -1.74 -2.89 -4.52
CA TYR A 18 -2.79 -2.56 -5.49
C TYR A 18 -3.18 -3.72 -6.42
N LEU A 19 -2.65 -4.93 -6.19
CA LEU A 19 -2.95 -6.12 -6.97
C LEU A 19 -4.47 -6.39 -7.11
N PRO A 20 -5.30 -6.21 -6.06
CA PRO A 20 -6.74 -6.40 -6.19
C PRO A 20 -7.39 -5.45 -7.21
N GLN A 21 -6.93 -4.20 -7.29
CA GLN A 21 -7.47 -3.18 -8.19
C GLN A 21 -6.98 -3.38 -9.62
N ILE A 22 -5.69 -3.73 -9.77
CA ILE A 22 -5.09 -4.14 -11.04
C ILE A 22 -5.94 -5.27 -11.63
N PHE A 23 -6.18 -6.32 -10.84
CA PHE A 23 -6.99 -7.46 -11.25
C PHE A 23 -8.43 -7.07 -11.60
N SER A 24 -9.11 -6.32 -10.72
CA SER A 24 -10.49 -5.90 -10.98
C SER A 24 -10.64 -5.15 -12.29
N ILE A 25 -9.73 -4.22 -12.61
CA ILE A 25 -9.77 -3.46 -13.87
C ILE A 25 -9.41 -4.34 -15.07
N SER A 26 -8.46 -5.26 -14.92
CA SER A 26 -8.14 -6.21 -15.99
C SER A 26 -9.36 -7.05 -16.39
N VAL A 27 -10.18 -7.47 -15.42
CA VAL A 27 -11.40 -8.24 -15.69
C VAL A 27 -12.41 -7.48 -16.56
N TRP A 28 -12.48 -6.14 -16.48
CA TRP A 28 -13.30 -5.34 -17.42
C TRP A 28 -12.80 -5.44 -18.86
N GLY A 29 -11.50 -5.61 -19.06
CA GLY A 29 -10.88 -5.82 -20.37
C GLY A 29 -11.31 -7.13 -21.05
N VAL A 30 -11.87 -8.10 -20.32
CA VAL A 30 -12.38 -9.37 -20.89
C VAL A 30 -13.47 -9.12 -21.94
N LEU A 31 -14.26 -8.05 -21.79
CA LEU A 31 -15.30 -7.65 -22.75
C LEU A 31 -14.73 -7.31 -24.14
N LEU A 32 -13.43 -7.01 -24.22
CA LEU A 32 -12.71 -6.66 -25.44
C LEU A 32 -11.80 -7.81 -25.93
N GLY A 33 -12.00 -9.03 -25.42
CA GLY A 33 -11.19 -10.21 -25.73
C GLY A 33 -9.85 -10.26 -25.01
N SER A 34 -9.01 -11.24 -25.37
CA SER A 34 -7.70 -11.49 -24.72
C SER A 34 -6.74 -10.31 -24.85
N THR A 35 -6.72 -9.64 -26.00
CA THR A 35 -5.91 -8.43 -26.22
C THR A 35 -6.35 -7.28 -25.31
N GLY A 36 -7.67 -7.08 -25.14
CA GLY A 36 -8.21 -6.07 -24.26
C GLY A 36 -7.88 -6.33 -22.78
N PHE A 37 -8.03 -7.58 -22.34
CA PHE A 37 -7.62 -8.02 -21.01
C PHE A 37 -6.13 -7.71 -20.73
N PHE A 38 -5.26 -8.07 -21.67
CA PHE A 38 -3.82 -7.85 -21.54
C PHE A 38 -3.43 -6.37 -21.50
N LEU A 39 -3.99 -5.54 -22.39
CA LEU A 39 -3.74 -4.10 -22.41
C LEU A 39 -4.23 -3.43 -21.12
N MET A 40 -5.42 -3.80 -20.64
CA MET A 40 -5.95 -3.30 -19.37
C MET A 40 -5.08 -3.71 -18.19
N PHE A 41 -4.55 -4.94 -18.17
CA PHE A 41 -3.61 -5.40 -17.15
C PHE A 41 -2.30 -4.62 -17.14
N ILE A 42 -1.72 -4.32 -18.31
CA ILE A 42 -0.50 -3.50 -18.39
C ILE A 42 -0.79 -2.07 -17.90
N ALA A 43 -1.85 -1.45 -18.42
CA ALA A 43 -2.20 -0.08 -18.10
C ALA A 43 -2.52 0.07 -16.60
N SER A 44 -3.32 -0.82 -16.03
CA SER A 44 -3.64 -0.83 -14.60
C SER A 44 -2.40 -1.12 -13.76
N SER A 45 -1.56 -2.09 -14.15
CA SER A 45 -0.32 -2.39 -13.44
C SER A 45 0.59 -1.17 -13.36
N ILE A 46 0.81 -0.45 -14.45
CA ILE A 46 1.67 0.74 -14.45
C ILE A 46 1.05 1.84 -13.58
N GLY A 47 -0.22 2.19 -13.83
CA GLY A 47 -0.89 3.29 -13.13
C GLY A 47 -0.96 3.07 -11.62
N TYR A 48 -1.35 1.88 -11.19
CA TYR A 48 -1.44 1.55 -9.77
C TYR A 48 -0.09 1.32 -9.10
N THR A 49 0.93 0.86 -9.84
CA THR A 49 2.29 0.80 -9.28
C THR A 49 2.79 2.20 -8.98
N ILE A 50 2.63 3.16 -9.89
CA ILE A 50 3.02 4.56 -9.64
C ILE A 50 2.30 5.11 -8.42
N ARG A 51 0.97 4.92 -8.35
CA ARG A 51 0.16 5.33 -7.19
C ARG A 51 0.65 4.67 -5.89
N GLY A 52 0.96 3.38 -5.92
CA GLY A 52 1.48 2.64 -4.77
C GLY A 52 2.86 3.12 -4.33
N ILE A 53 3.77 3.45 -5.24
CA ILE A 53 5.07 4.04 -4.89
C ILE A 53 4.84 5.37 -4.17
N VAL A 54 3.98 6.25 -4.70
CA VAL A 54 3.67 7.54 -4.06
C VAL A 54 3.07 7.30 -2.67
N PHE A 55 2.08 6.42 -2.55
CA PHE A 55 1.44 6.09 -1.28
C PHE A 55 2.43 5.56 -0.23
N LEU A 56 3.41 4.76 -0.64
CA LEU A 56 4.42 4.17 0.25
C LEU A 56 5.58 5.12 0.59
N VAL A 57 5.93 6.05 -0.29
CA VAL A 57 7.09 6.93 -0.09
C VAL A 57 6.67 8.24 0.58
N PHE A 58 5.48 8.76 0.28
CA PHE A 58 4.96 10.01 0.82
C PHE A 58 4.94 10.11 2.36
N PRO A 59 4.47 9.11 3.13
CA PRO A 59 4.48 9.19 4.60
C PRO A 59 5.90 9.30 5.15
N ILE A 60 6.89 8.68 4.50
CA ILE A 60 8.31 8.77 4.89
C ILE A 60 8.84 10.19 4.60
N ILE A 61 8.47 10.78 3.46
CA ILE A 61 8.82 12.16 3.12
C ILE A 61 8.23 13.13 4.14
N LEU A 62 6.94 12.98 4.47
CA LEU A 62 6.28 13.81 5.49
C LEU A 62 6.97 13.71 6.85
N LEU A 63 7.27 12.49 7.30
CA LEU A 63 8.01 12.26 8.54
C LEU A 63 9.39 12.93 8.52
N LYS A 64 10.07 12.88 7.39
CA LYS A 64 11.38 13.50 7.21
C LYS A 64 11.32 15.02 7.36
N ILE A 65 10.30 15.64 6.77
CA ILE A 65 10.04 17.09 6.87
C ILE A 65 9.66 17.45 8.31
N ALA A 66 8.68 16.76 8.89
CA ALA A 66 8.16 17.05 10.22
C ALA A 66 9.21 16.92 11.33
N LEU A 67 10.10 15.92 11.23
CA LEU A 67 11.17 15.68 12.20
C LEU A 67 12.48 16.39 11.87
N LYS A 68 12.53 17.21 10.80
CA LYS A 68 13.76 17.84 10.25
C LYS A 68 14.94 16.86 10.18
N SER A 69 14.64 15.62 9.83
CA SER A 69 15.54 14.50 10.07
C SER A 69 16.42 14.19 8.86
N ARG A 70 17.68 13.80 9.11
CA ARG A 70 18.47 13.05 8.12
C ARG A 70 18.04 11.58 8.09
N PHE A 71 16.74 11.31 8.12
CA PHE A 71 16.23 9.94 8.09
C PHE A 71 16.79 9.22 6.86
N ILE A 72 17.66 8.26 7.11
CA ILE A 72 18.22 7.39 6.08
C ILE A 72 17.19 6.29 5.88
N LEU A 73 16.72 6.15 4.65
CA LEU A 73 15.79 5.10 4.29
C LEU A 73 16.53 3.76 4.36
N THR A 74 16.38 3.08 5.48
CA THR A 74 16.91 1.73 5.71
C THR A 74 15.93 0.69 5.18
N PHE A 75 16.39 -0.56 5.11
CA PHE A 75 15.55 -1.70 4.80
C PHE A 75 14.31 -1.78 5.70
N GLU A 76 14.51 -1.57 7.01
CA GLU A 76 13.45 -1.56 8.03
C GLU A 76 12.38 -0.52 7.73
N ALA A 77 12.79 0.66 7.25
CA ALA A 77 11.87 1.74 6.87
C ALA A 77 10.96 1.40 5.70
N ILE A 78 11.20 0.32 4.95
CA ILE A 78 10.31 -0.19 3.88
C ILE A 78 9.40 -1.30 4.42
N GLU A 79 9.86 -2.04 5.44
CA GLU A 79 9.09 -3.15 6.03
C GLU A 79 7.84 -2.70 6.78
N TYR A 80 7.72 -1.41 7.10
CA TYR A 80 6.48 -0.86 7.66
C TYR A 80 5.27 -1.15 6.76
N ALA A 81 5.47 -1.28 5.45
CA ALA A 81 4.44 -1.53 4.46
C ALA A 81 4.07 -3.01 4.28
N LYS A 82 4.79 -3.94 4.93
CA LYS A 82 4.52 -5.38 4.84
C LYS A 82 3.05 -5.77 5.17
N PRO A 83 2.37 -5.19 6.18
CA PRO A 83 0.95 -5.42 6.42
C PRO A 83 0.06 -5.09 5.21
N LEU A 84 0.37 -4.01 4.47
CA LEU A 84 -0.36 -3.61 3.26
C LEU A 84 -0.18 -4.62 2.13
N VAL A 85 1.01 -5.21 2.02
CA VAL A 85 1.28 -6.30 1.07
C VAL A 85 0.43 -7.52 1.40
N VAL A 86 0.34 -7.89 2.68
CA VAL A 86 -0.51 -9.01 3.13
C VAL A 86 -1.98 -8.74 2.82
N TYR A 87 -2.46 -7.52 3.07
CA TYR A 87 -3.80 -7.10 2.65
C TYR A 87 -4.01 -7.29 1.14
N GLY A 88 -3.08 -6.81 0.31
CA GLY A 88 -3.19 -6.90 -1.16
C GLY A 88 -3.29 -8.33 -1.66
N VAL A 89 -2.53 -9.26 -1.07
CA VAL A 89 -2.62 -10.70 -1.40
C VAL A 89 -3.95 -11.30 -0.98
N ILE A 90 -4.38 -11.08 0.26
CA ILE A 90 -5.65 -11.64 0.78
C ILE A 90 -6.83 -11.09 -0.02
N SER A 91 -6.88 -9.77 -0.21
CA SER A 91 -7.92 -9.10 -1.00
C SER A 91 -7.95 -9.66 -2.43
N PHE A 92 -6.80 -9.85 -3.08
CA PHE A 92 -6.73 -10.45 -4.41
C PHE A 92 -7.42 -11.83 -4.46
N PHE A 93 -7.09 -12.73 -3.52
CA PHE A 93 -7.76 -14.04 -3.45
C PHE A 93 -9.26 -13.91 -3.20
N MET A 94 -9.68 -12.99 -2.33
CA MET A 94 -11.10 -12.73 -2.10
C MET A 94 -11.81 -12.25 -3.36
N ARG A 95 -11.18 -11.39 -4.17
CA ARG A 95 -11.74 -10.93 -5.47
C ARG A 95 -11.85 -12.07 -6.47
N VAL A 96 -10.86 -12.97 -6.52
CA VAL A 96 -10.90 -14.16 -7.38
C VAL A 96 -12.03 -15.10 -6.97
N ILE A 97 -12.19 -15.40 -5.68
CA ILE A 97 -13.29 -16.25 -5.16
C ILE A 97 -14.65 -15.63 -5.48
N ASN A 98 -14.77 -14.30 -5.41
CA ASN A 98 -16.01 -13.59 -5.69
C ASN A 98 -16.44 -13.64 -7.16
N ILE A 99 -15.55 -14.01 -8.08
CA ILE A 99 -15.94 -14.30 -9.48
C ILE A 99 -16.75 -15.61 -9.53
N ILE A 100 -16.43 -16.57 -8.67
CA ILE A 100 -17.11 -17.87 -8.59
C ILE A 100 -18.39 -17.74 -7.76
N PHE A 101 -18.35 -16.99 -6.66
CA PHE A 101 -19.47 -16.80 -5.74
C PHE A 101 -19.83 -15.31 -5.60
N PRO A 102 -20.60 -14.73 -6.54
CA PRO A 102 -20.90 -13.30 -6.55
C PRO A 102 -21.80 -12.85 -5.39
N GLU A 103 -22.56 -13.77 -4.79
CA GLU A 103 -23.48 -13.50 -3.66
C GLU A 103 -22.75 -12.93 -2.43
N PHE A 104 -21.45 -13.22 -2.28
CA PHE A 104 -20.64 -12.72 -1.17
C PHE A 104 -20.05 -11.32 -1.41
N PHE A 105 -20.44 -10.61 -2.48
CA PHE A 105 -19.85 -9.31 -2.83
C PHE A 105 -19.85 -8.30 -1.68
N THR A 106 -20.99 -8.16 -0.98
CA THR A 106 -21.13 -7.21 0.14
C THR A 106 -20.29 -7.63 1.34
N ILE A 107 -20.31 -8.92 1.70
CA ILE A 107 -19.53 -9.46 2.81
C ILE A 107 -18.03 -9.31 2.54
N ARG A 108 -17.59 -9.62 1.32
CA ARG A 108 -16.23 -9.38 0.84
C ARG A 108 -15.85 -7.91 1.00
N GLY A 109 -16.70 -6.99 0.55
CA GLY A 109 -16.45 -5.56 0.66
C GLY A 109 -16.18 -5.12 2.10
N VAL A 110 -17.01 -5.57 3.05
CA VAL A 110 -16.82 -5.27 4.48
C VAL A 110 -15.50 -5.84 5.01
N ILE A 111 -15.19 -7.10 4.69
CA ILE A 111 -13.95 -7.75 5.15
C ILE A 111 -12.71 -7.06 4.56
N GLU A 112 -12.73 -6.73 3.26
CA GLU A 112 -11.63 -6.01 2.61
C GLU A 112 -11.39 -4.65 3.28
N GLN A 113 -12.43 -3.89 3.59
CA GLN A 113 -12.29 -2.60 4.26
C GLN A 113 -11.71 -2.75 5.68
N ILE A 114 -12.23 -3.67 6.48
CA ILE A 114 -11.70 -3.93 7.83
C ILE A 114 -10.23 -4.33 7.76
N LEU A 115 -9.87 -5.22 6.83
CA LEU A 115 -8.50 -5.68 6.64
C LEU A 115 -7.58 -4.53 6.19
N LEU A 116 -8.03 -3.67 5.28
CA LEU A 116 -7.30 -2.50 4.81
C LEU A 116 -7.03 -1.52 5.96
N PHE A 117 -8.05 -1.16 6.74
CA PHE A 117 -7.90 -0.28 7.90
C PHE A 117 -6.93 -0.85 8.92
N THR A 118 -7.03 -2.15 9.21
CA THR A 118 -6.13 -2.84 10.14
C THR A 118 -4.69 -2.81 9.63
N ALA A 119 -4.48 -3.08 8.33
CA ALA A 119 -3.17 -3.05 7.71
C ALA A 119 -2.55 -1.64 7.75
N LEU A 120 -3.34 -0.59 7.43
CA LEU A 120 -2.89 0.80 7.50
C LEU A 120 -2.47 1.21 8.91
N ILE A 121 -3.31 0.90 9.91
CA ILE A 121 -3.03 1.18 11.32
C ILE A 121 -1.71 0.54 11.76
N VAL A 122 -1.54 -0.75 11.49
CA VAL A 122 -0.33 -1.49 11.87
C VAL A 122 0.89 -0.95 11.13
N SER A 123 0.76 -0.62 9.85
CA SER A 123 1.84 -0.05 9.04
C SER A 123 2.34 1.29 9.58
N TYR A 124 1.45 2.25 9.82
CA TYR A 124 1.88 3.57 10.30
C TYR A 124 2.35 3.55 11.75
N TYR A 125 1.80 2.65 12.58
CA TYR A 125 2.36 2.38 13.90
C TYR A 125 3.80 1.87 13.82
N LYS A 126 4.08 0.88 12.95
CA LYS A 126 5.45 0.40 12.71
C LYS A 126 6.37 1.49 12.19
N LEU A 127 5.89 2.34 11.29
CA LEU A 127 6.66 3.48 10.79
C LEU A 127 7.05 4.43 11.93
N GLY A 128 6.13 4.74 12.84
CA GLY A 128 6.41 5.54 14.04
C GLY A 128 7.42 4.88 14.98
N ILE A 129 7.38 3.55 15.13
CA ILE A 129 8.40 2.80 15.90
C ILE A 129 9.78 2.95 15.24
N ILE A 130 9.89 2.67 13.95
CA ILE A 130 11.16 2.76 13.20
C ILE A 130 11.72 4.20 13.29
N ALA A 131 10.87 5.21 13.14
CA ALA A 131 11.26 6.61 13.30
C ALA A 131 11.78 6.90 14.72
N SER A 132 11.16 6.34 15.76
CA SER A 132 11.57 6.54 17.15
C SER A 132 12.93 5.90 17.49
N HIS A 133 13.34 4.83 16.79
CA HIS A 133 14.67 4.27 16.99
C HIS A 133 15.79 5.22 16.54
N SER A 134 15.54 6.03 15.50
CA SER A 134 16.51 7.00 14.98
C SER A 134 16.63 8.29 15.81
N PHE A 135 15.68 8.57 16.70
CA PHE A 135 15.57 9.84 17.45
C PHE A 135 15.61 9.68 18.98
N GLY A 136 15.79 8.45 19.48
CA GLY A 136 15.55 8.10 20.88
C GLY A 136 14.07 7.86 21.16
N ARG A 137 13.76 7.12 22.24
CA ARG A 137 12.41 6.63 22.59
C ARG A 137 11.43 7.74 23.03
N SER A 138 11.20 8.76 22.19
CA SER A 138 10.21 9.80 22.46
C SER A 138 8.83 9.38 21.94
N ARG A 139 7.81 9.44 22.82
CA ARG A 139 6.40 9.19 22.50
C ARG A 139 5.90 10.12 21.37
N SER A 140 6.46 11.33 21.28
CA SER A 140 6.14 12.33 20.25
C SER A 140 6.46 11.82 18.83
N VAL A 141 7.58 11.12 18.65
CA VAL A 141 8.01 10.58 17.33
C VAL A 141 7.08 9.47 16.84
N LYS A 142 6.51 8.69 17.77
CA LYS A 142 5.52 7.65 17.42
C LYS A 142 4.21 8.27 16.95
N MET A 143 3.77 9.37 17.58
CA MET A 143 2.56 10.10 17.19
C MET A 143 2.71 10.78 15.83
N THR A 144 3.87 11.36 15.52
CA THR A 144 4.10 11.97 14.19
C THR A 144 4.07 10.95 13.06
N GLY A 145 4.50 9.70 13.29
CA GLY A 145 4.35 8.63 12.29
C GLY A 145 2.89 8.25 11.99
N TRP A 146 2.04 8.24 13.02
CA TRP A 146 0.59 8.06 12.85
C TRP A 146 -0.05 9.22 12.09
N ILE A 147 0.29 10.46 12.45
CA ILE A 147 -0.23 11.67 11.80
C ILE A 147 0.19 11.69 10.33
N ALA A 148 1.44 11.37 10.01
CA ALA A 148 1.90 11.26 8.63
C ALA A 148 1.10 10.21 7.83
N GLY A 149 0.73 9.11 8.47
CA GLY A 149 -0.14 8.09 7.87
C GLY A 149 -1.56 8.57 7.59
N MET A 150 -2.19 9.25 8.55
CA MET A 150 -3.51 9.85 8.37
C MET A 150 -3.52 10.88 7.24
N ILE A 151 -2.53 11.79 7.22
CA ILE A 151 -2.39 12.79 6.15
C ILE A 151 -2.19 12.10 4.79
N THR A 152 -1.38 11.04 4.74
CA THR A 152 -1.20 10.26 3.50
C THR A 152 -2.52 9.68 3.02
N CYS A 153 -3.33 9.10 3.90
CA CYS A 153 -4.63 8.54 3.53
C CYS A 153 -5.65 9.61 3.08
N LEU A 154 -5.57 10.84 3.60
CA LEU A 154 -6.43 11.94 3.18
C LEU A 154 -6.04 12.47 1.79
N ILE A 155 -4.74 12.58 1.50
CA ILE A 155 -4.24 13.09 0.22
C ILE A 155 -4.32 12.01 -0.87
N PHE A 156 -3.96 10.79 -0.50
CA PHE A 156 -3.96 9.62 -1.38
C PHE A 156 -4.87 8.57 -0.76
N PRO A 157 -6.19 8.61 -1.03
CA PRO A 157 -7.10 7.61 -0.50
C PRO A 157 -6.61 6.21 -0.86
N PRO A 158 -6.61 5.27 0.10
CA PRO A 158 -6.24 3.89 -0.19
C PRO A 158 -7.25 3.29 -1.17
N PRO A 159 -6.90 2.19 -1.84
CA PRO A 159 -7.80 1.64 -2.83
C PRO A 159 -9.02 0.99 -2.18
N PHE A 160 -10.20 1.32 -2.70
CA PHE A 160 -11.47 0.68 -2.41
C PHE A 160 -11.76 -0.42 -3.47
#